data_AF-V4MPL9-F1
#
_entry.id   AF-V4MPL9-F1
#
_cell.length_a   1.000
_cell.length_b   1.000
_cell.length_c   1.000
_cell.angle_alpha   90.00
_cell.angle_beta   90.00
_cell.angle_gamma   90.00
#
_symmetry.space_group_name_H-M   'P 1'
#
loop_
_entity.id
_entity.type
_entity.pdbx_description
1 polymer ?
#
loop_
_entity_poly.entity_id
_entity_poly.type
_entity_poly.pdbx_seq_one_letter_code
_entity_poly.pdbx_strand_id
1 'polypeptide(L)'
;MVRICDFPDDLLLKILSFLPTQVAASTSVLSKRWEFLWMLLPKLEYIDRNYLSVSDCESLRLCLDLPYASPQIKPEDIKRFYTCKSIVVLKLGYLRLMDVPSTACLPSLKTLTLNVRYDNEESLQRLLSICPVLEELNIGNMDDLQEFSVIVPTLRRLSLLISNYSLLNGYVIDTPSLEYFRLEDRIDTAHKPKIRSMPNLKEAYVEVVSFDLKSLIRSITSVKRLTLCSE
;
A
#
# COMPACT_ATOMS: atom_id res chain seq x y z
N MET A 1 23.34 -32.40 -17.27
CA MET A 1 22.40 -31.30 -17.63
C MET A 1 21.89 -30.74 -16.32
N VAL A 2 22.25 -29.50 -15.95
CA VAL A 2 21.81 -28.90 -14.68
C VAL A 2 20.34 -28.54 -14.84
N ARG A 3 19.45 -29.12 -14.03
CA ARG A 3 18.05 -28.69 -14.01
C ARG A 3 17.96 -27.53 -13.04
N ILE A 4 17.23 -26.49 -13.44
CA ILE A 4 16.93 -25.33 -12.59
C ILE A 4 16.26 -25.76 -11.26
N CYS A 5 15.56 -26.90 -11.25
CA CYS A 5 14.95 -27.50 -10.07
C CYS A 5 15.96 -28.03 -9.02
N ASP A 6 17.23 -28.20 -9.38
CA ASP A 6 18.27 -28.73 -8.50
C ASP A 6 18.94 -27.65 -7.63
N PHE A 7 18.64 -26.36 -7.88
CA PHE A 7 19.18 -25.27 -7.08
C PHE A 7 18.52 -25.18 -5.69
N PRO A 8 19.26 -24.82 -4.62
CA PRO A 8 18.68 -24.48 -3.32
C PRO A 8 17.77 -23.24 -3.39
N ASP A 9 16.80 -23.16 -2.48
CA ASP A 9 15.77 -22.09 -2.48
C ASP A 9 16.41 -20.70 -2.44
N ASP A 10 17.50 -20.52 -1.71
CA ASP A 10 18.21 -19.24 -1.61
C ASP A 10 18.71 -18.72 -2.97
N LEU A 11 19.19 -19.63 -3.84
CA LEU A 11 19.62 -19.27 -5.19
C LEU A 11 18.43 -18.98 -6.09
N LEU A 12 17.32 -19.70 -5.92
CA LEU A 12 16.09 -19.44 -6.65
C LEU A 12 15.49 -18.08 -6.26
N LEU A 13 15.43 -17.77 -4.97
CA LEU A 13 15.01 -16.47 -4.45
C LEU A 13 15.91 -15.34 -4.96
N LYS A 14 17.22 -15.60 -5.05
CA LYS A 14 18.17 -14.64 -5.62
C LYS A 14 17.95 -14.43 -7.12
N ILE A 15 17.60 -15.47 -7.89
CA ILE A 15 17.25 -15.31 -9.31
C ILE A 15 15.94 -14.54 -9.45
N LEU A 16 14.92 -14.93 -8.68
CA LEU A 16 13.59 -14.31 -8.70
C LEU A 16 13.62 -12.84 -8.26
N SER A 17 14.53 -12.44 -7.36
CA SER A 17 14.63 -11.05 -6.91
C SER A 17 15.15 -10.09 -7.98
N PHE A 18 15.75 -10.60 -9.05
CA PHE A 18 16.11 -9.80 -10.24
C PHE A 18 14.96 -9.65 -11.23
N LEU A 19 13.87 -10.42 -11.06
CA LEU A 19 12.71 -10.37 -11.95
C LEU A 19 11.64 -9.43 -11.39
N PRO A 20 10.86 -8.75 -12.24
CA PRO A 20 9.63 -8.09 -11.80
C PRO A 20 8.70 -9.10 -11.12
N THR A 21 7.97 -8.70 -10.07
CA THR A 21 7.10 -9.59 -9.28
C THR A 21 6.16 -10.43 -10.14
N GLN A 22 5.59 -9.84 -11.20
CA GLN A 22 4.66 -10.53 -12.10
C GLN A 22 5.35 -11.64 -12.90
N VAL A 23 6.61 -11.42 -13.32
CA VAL A 23 7.42 -12.41 -14.04
C VAL A 23 7.90 -13.48 -13.06
N ALA A 24 8.31 -13.09 -11.85
CA ALA A 24 8.60 -14.04 -10.79
C ALA A 24 7.37 -14.92 -10.47
N ALA A 25 6.18 -14.32 -10.38
CA ALA A 25 4.94 -15.06 -10.13
C ALA A 25 4.54 -15.94 -11.32
N SER A 26 4.81 -15.56 -12.57
CA SER A 26 4.53 -16.43 -13.72
C SER A 26 5.41 -17.68 -13.75
N THR A 27 6.61 -17.65 -13.14
CA THR A 27 7.44 -18.85 -12.97
C THR A 27 6.86 -19.87 -11.98
N SER A 28 5.80 -19.54 -11.24
CA SER A 28 5.07 -20.47 -10.36
C SER A 28 4.61 -21.74 -11.08
N VAL A 29 4.32 -21.65 -12.38
CA VAL A 29 3.85 -22.78 -13.20
C VAL A 29 4.96 -23.79 -13.51
N LEU A 30 6.24 -23.44 -13.29
CA LEU A 30 7.37 -24.33 -13.60
C LEU A 30 7.41 -25.56 -12.68
N SER A 31 6.95 -25.43 -11.43
CA SER A 31 6.76 -26.55 -10.50
C SER A 31 6.08 -26.11 -9.21
N LYS A 32 5.55 -27.07 -8.44
CA LYS A 32 5.03 -26.87 -7.07
C LYS A 32 6.01 -26.15 -6.13
N ARG A 33 7.32 -26.30 -6.36
CA ARG A 33 8.34 -25.62 -5.56
C ARG A 33 8.37 -24.12 -5.86
N TRP A 34 8.22 -23.75 -7.13
CA TRP A 34 8.22 -22.36 -7.58
C TRP A 34 6.90 -21.64 -7.31
N GLU A 35 5.83 -22.41 -7.06
CA GLU A 35 4.48 -21.93 -6.76
C GLU A 35 4.47 -20.84 -5.69
N PHE A 36 5.32 -20.96 -4.67
CA PHE A 36 5.33 -20.05 -3.52
C PHE A 36 6.62 -19.27 -3.29
N LEU A 37 7.71 -19.57 -4.01
CA LEU A 37 9.01 -18.93 -3.80
C LEU A 37 8.97 -17.43 -4.08
N TRP A 38 8.25 -17.01 -5.12
CA TRP A 38 8.12 -15.59 -5.46
C TRP A 38 7.43 -14.77 -4.37
N MET A 39 6.67 -15.39 -3.47
CA MET A 39 6.02 -14.72 -2.32
C MET A 39 6.98 -14.42 -1.17
N LEU A 40 8.20 -14.98 -1.19
CA LEU A 40 9.23 -14.74 -0.18
C LEU A 40 10.19 -13.59 -0.59
N LEU A 41 9.93 -12.96 -1.74
CA LEU A 41 10.74 -11.86 -2.23
C LEU A 41 10.61 -10.63 -1.32
N PRO A 42 11.72 -9.90 -1.08
CA PRO A 42 11.72 -8.73 -0.20
C PRO A 42 10.90 -7.55 -0.78
N LYS A 43 10.67 -7.55 -2.09
CA LYS A 43 9.81 -6.59 -2.78
C LYS A 43 8.70 -7.35 -3.47
N LEU A 44 7.47 -7.11 -3.03
CA LEU A 44 6.28 -7.73 -3.59
C LEU A 44 5.32 -6.67 -4.11
N GLU A 45 5.01 -6.72 -5.40
CA GLU A 45 4.05 -5.84 -6.06
C GLU A 45 3.00 -6.67 -6.78
N TYR A 46 1.76 -6.64 -6.28
CA TYR A 46 0.61 -7.25 -6.92
C TYR A 46 -0.42 -6.16 -7.24
N ILE A 47 -0.53 -5.85 -8.53
CA ILE A 47 -1.47 -4.86 -9.07
C ILE A 47 -2.16 -5.57 -10.25
N ASP A 48 -3.46 -5.85 -10.13
CA ASP A 48 -4.22 -6.43 -11.23
C ASP A 48 -4.24 -5.45 -12.43
N ARG A 49 -3.81 -5.92 -13.60
CA ARG A 49 -3.60 -5.11 -14.81
C ARG A 49 -4.91 -4.72 -15.51
N ASN A 50 -6.04 -5.34 -15.16
CA ASN A 50 -7.30 -5.16 -15.88
C ASN A 50 -8.10 -3.88 -15.51
N TYR A 51 -7.62 -3.05 -14.57
CA TYR A 51 -8.34 -1.85 -14.10
C TYR A 51 -7.44 -0.62 -13.89
N LEU A 52 -6.35 -0.51 -14.63
CA LEU A 52 -5.49 0.69 -14.63
C LEU A 52 -6.30 1.92 -15.08
N SER A 53 -6.55 2.86 -14.15
CA SER A 53 -6.94 4.23 -14.50
C SER A 53 -5.69 5.05 -14.84
N VAL A 54 -5.87 5.93 -15.82
CA VAL A 54 -4.85 6.77 -16.45
C VAL A 54 -4.29 7.77 -15.44
N SER A 55 -3.09 7.53 -14.90
CA SER A 55 -2.25 8.61 -14.34
C SER A 55 -0.77 8.25 -14.17
N ASP A 56 -0.40 6.97 -14.13
CA ASP A 56 1.02 6.56 -14.09
C ASP A 56 1.48 6.01 -15.45
N CYS A 57 1.78 6.87 -16.44
CA CYS A 57 2.31 6.35 -17.71
C CYS A 57 3.16 7.34 -18.53
N GLU A 58 4.39 7.60 -18.08
CA GLU A 58 5.52 7.79 -19.01
C GLU A 58 6.62 6.73 -18.88
N SER A 59 6.58 5.86 -17.85
CA SER A 59 7.63 4.85 -17.61
C SER A 59 7.23 3.39 -17.91
N LEU A 60 5.98 3.10 -18.25
CA LEU A 60 5.47 1.74 -18.48
C LEU A 60 5.36 1.34 -19.97
N ARG A 61 6.22 1.90 -20.83
CA ARG A 61 6.21 1.64 -22.28
C ARG A 61 6.81 0.28 -22.71
N LEU A 62 7.08 -0.64 -21.79
CA LEU A 62 7.76 -1.92 -22.11
C LEU A 62 7.03 -3.18 -21.61
N CYS A 63 5.78 -3.10 -21.18
CA CYS A 63 5.04 -4.28 -20.71
C CYS A 63 3.69 -4.46 -21.44
N LEU A 64 3.72 -4.41 -22.77
CA LEU A 64 2.61 -4.90 -23.59
C LEU A 64 3.13 -6.08 -24.42
N ASP A 65 2.33 -7.13 -24.47
CA ASP A 65 2.50 -8.40 -25.19
C ASP A 65 3.02 -9.60 -24.38
N LEU A 66 2.40 -9.85 -23.22
CA LEU A 66 2.14 -11.24 -22.84
C LEU A 66 0.63 -11.42 -22.57
N PRO A 67 -0.11 -12.08 -23.48
CA PRO A 67 -1.43 -12.57 -23.16
C PRO A 67 -1.27 -13.74 -22.19
N TYR A 68 -2.28 -13.93 -21.33
CA TYR A 68 -2.48 -15.07 -20.43
C TYR A 68 -1.98 -14.91 -18.98
N ALA A 69 -2.99 -14.82 -18.11
CA ALA A 69 -3.03 -15.14 -16.69
C ALA A 69 -2.04 -14.37 -15.80
N SER A 70 -2.49 -13.22 -15.28
CA SER A 70 -2.16 -12.87 -13.90
C SER A 70 -2.45 -14.11 -13.04
N PRO A 71 -1.51 -14.64 -12.26
CA PRO A 71 -1.82 -15.74 -11.35
C PRO A 71 -2.97 -15.27 -10.46
N GLN A 72 -4.10 -15.97 -10.51
CA GLN A 72 -5.23 -15.69 -9.62
C GLN A 72 -4.75 -16.05 -8.21
N ILE A 73 -4.18 -15.08 -7.49
CA ILE A 73 -3.80 -15.25 -6.10
C ILE A 73 -5.09 -15.56 -5.37
N LYS A 74 -5.19 -16.78 -4.85
CA LYS A 74 -6.34 -17.13 -4.04
C LYS A 74 -6.26 -16.33 -2.74
N PRO A 75 -7.40 -15.97 -2.14
CA PRO A 75 -7.39 -15.26 -0.86
C PRO A 75 -6.55 -15.98 0.20
N GLU A 76 -6.50 -17.30 0.13
CA GLU A 76 -5.73 -18.21 0.99
C GLU A 76 -4.21 -17.94 0.96
N ASP A 77 -3.69 -17.58 -0.22
CA ASP A 77 -2.26 -17.30 -0.43
C ASP A 77 -1.87 -15.92 0.10
N ILE A 78 -2.82 -14.97 0.20
CA ILE A 78 -2.59 -13.62 0.74
C ILE A 78 -2.12 -13.67 2.20
N LYS A 79 -2.59 -14.67 2.96
CA LYS A 79 -2.19 -14.87 4.37
C LYS A 79 -0.68 -15.06 4.52
N ARG A 80 -0.01 -15.57 3.49
CA ARG A 80 1.44 -15.80 3.50
C ARG A 80 2.25 -14.51 3.34
N PHE A 81 1.66 -13.47 2.76
CA PHE A 81 2.33 -12.17 2.70
C PHE A 81 2.55 -11.62 4.10
N TYR A 82 1.53 -11.73 4.97
CA TYR A 82 1.59 -11.18 6.33
C TYR A 82 2.51 -11.94 7.30
N THR A 83 3.02 -13.12 6.93
CA THR A 83 3.94 -13.90 7.78
C THR A 83 5.40 -13.81 7.32
N CYS A 84 5.66 -13.13 6.21
CA CYS A 84 6.99 -13.07 5.63
C CYS A 84 7.86 -11.99 6.29
N LYS A 85 8.94 -12.42 6.94
CA LYS A 85 9.81 -11.53 7.74
C LYS A 85 10.80 -10.70 6.91
N SER A 86 11.02 -11.06 5.66
CA SER A 86 11.97 -10.40 4.75
C SER A 86 11.34 -9.31 3.89
N ILE A 87 10.00 -9.20 3.85
CA ILE A 87 9.34 -8.20 3.00
C ILE A 87 9.63 -6.80 3.54
N VAL A 88 10.19 -5.98 2.65
CA VAL A 88 10.51 -4.56 2.87
C VAL A 88 9.51 -3.67 2.17
N VAL A 89 9.03 -4.09 1.00
CA VAL A 89 8.05 -3.35 0.19
C VAL A 89 6.90 -4.27 -0.17
N LEU A 90 5.69 -3.87 0.20
CA LEU A 90 4.45 -4.57 -0.09
C LEU A 90 3.49 -3.62 -0.78
N LYS A 91 3.15 -3.91 -2.04
CA LYS A 91 2.12 -3.18 -2.78
C LYS A 91 1.00 -4.13 -3.18
N LEU A 92 -0.20 -3.85 -2.69
CA LEU A 92 -1.41 -4.62 -2.94
C LEU A 92 -2.43 -3.72 -3.63
N GLY A 93 -2.86 -4.12 -4.82
CA GLY A 93 -3.88 -3.43 -5.60
C GLY A 93 -4.96 -4.39 -6.08
N TYR A 94 -6.20 -3.92 -6.05
CA TYR A 94 -7.39 -4.59 -6.57
C TYR A 94 -7.67 -5.97 -5.94
N LEU A 95 -7.36 -6.10 -4.65
CA LEU A 95 -7.63 -7.29 -3.82
C LEU A 95 -8.66 -6.96 -2.73
N ARG A 96 -9.27 -8.00 -2.13
CA ARG A 96 -10.02 -7.87 -0.88
C ARG A 96 -9.08 -8.14 0.29
N LEU A 97 -8.97 -7.18 1.20
CA LEU A 97 -8.24 -7.28 2.43
C LEU A 97 -9.07 -8.06 3.45
N MET A 98 -8.89 -9.38 3.44
CA MET A 98 -9.46 -10.27 4.44
C MET A 98 -8.82 -10.04 5.82
N ASP A 99 -9.45 -10.62 6.85
CA ASP A 99 -8.93 -10.61 8.21
C ASP A 99 -7.46 -11.01 8.30
N VAL A 100 -6.66 -10.06 8.79
CA VAL A 100 -5.25 -10.26 9.10
C VAL A 100 -5.15 -11.25 10.26
N PRO A 101 -4.48 -12.41 10.09
CA PRO A 101 -4.37 -13.40 11.16
C PRO A 101 -3.56 -12.86 12.33
N SER A 102 -3.91 -13.23 13.57
CA SER A 102 -3.24 -12.76 14.79
C SER A 102 -1.75 -13.13 14.88
N THR A 103 -1.32 -14.14 14.14
CA THR A 103 0.08 -14.57 14.03
C THR A 103 0.89 -13.80 12.99
N ALA A 104 0.25 -12.88 12.25
CA ALA A 104 0.92 -12.05 11.25
C ALA A 104 1.95 -11.11 11.88
N CYS A 105 3.07 -10.95 11.19
CA CYS A 105 4.11 -10.01 11.57
C CYS A 105 4.96 -9.67 10.34
N LEU A 106 5.09 -8.38 10.05
CA LEU A 106 5.89 -7.83 8.96
C LEU A 106 7.01 -6.95 9.54
N PRO A 107 8.00 -7.55 10.22
CA PRO A 107 8.99 -6.85 11.03
C PRO A 107 9.97 -5.98 10.23
N SER A 108 10.10 -6.23 8.91
CA SER A 108 11.03 -5.52 8.04
C SER A 108 10.34 -4.56 7.06
N LEU A 109 9.00 -4.47 7.12
CA LEU A 109 8.23 -3.73 6.12
C LEU A 109 8.39 -2.23 6.32
N LYS A 110 8.95 -1.57 5.31
CA LYS A 110 9.20 -0.13 5.28
C LYS A 110 8.21 0.61 4.39
N THR A 111 7.74 -0.02 3.31
CA THR A 111 6.82 0.61 2.35
C THR A 111 5.58 -0.26 2.16
N LEU A 112 4.41 0.31 2.41
CA LEU A 112 3.12 -0.33 2.23
C LEU A 112 2.26 0.51 1.27
N THR A 113 1.74 -0.11 0.22
CA THR A 113 0.78 0.53 -0.70
C THR A 113 -0.46 -0.32 -0.80
N LEU A 114 -1.62 0.29 -0.55
CA LEU A 114 -2.92 -0.37 -0.47
C LEU A 114 -3.92 0.31 -1.39
N ASN A 115 -4.36 -0.41 -2.41
CA ASN A 115 -5.52 -0.07 -3.22
C ASN A 115 -6.44 -1.29 -3.20
N VAL A 116 -7.03 -1.58 -2.04
CA VAL A 116 -7.77 -2.82 -1.75
C VAL A 116 -9.17 -2.48 -1.26
N ARG A 117 -10.09 -3.45 -1.36
CA ARG A 117 -11.39 -3.39 -0.68
C ARG A 117 -11.25 -3.95 0.73
N TYR A 118 -11.96 -3.38 1.69
CA TYR A 118 -11.87 -3.82 3.09
C TYR A 118 -13.07 -4.67 3.46
N ASP A 119 -12.82 -5.88 3.98
CA ASP A 119 -13.91 -6.74 4.47
C ASP A 119 -14.48 -6.25 5.81
N ASN A 120 -13.70 -5.49 6.59
CA ASN A 120 -14.12 -4.87 7.83
C ASN A 120 -13.30 -3.61 8.14
N GLU A 121 -13.83 -2.79 9.05
CA GLU A 121 -13.24 -1.51 9.46
C GLU A 121 -11.93 -1.69 10.26
N GLU A 122 -11.75 -2.84 10.91
CA GLU A 122 -10.55 -3.15 11.71
C GLU A 122 -9.38 -3.67 10.86
N SER A 123 -9.61 -4.11 9.62
CA SER A 123 -8.60 -4.76 8.77
C SER A 123 -7.40 -3.84 8.52
N LEU A 124 -7.65 -2.55 8.29
CA LEU A 124 -6.58 -1.57 8.14
C LEU A 124 -5.78 -1.42 9.44
N GLN A 125 -6.45 -1.31 10.59
CA GLN A 125 -5.77 -1.15 11.89
C GLN A 125 -4.91 -2.36 12.24
N ARG A 126 -5.44 -3.57 12.01
CA ARG A 126 -4.69 -4.81 12.24
C ARG A 126 -3.51 -4.93 11.28
N LEU A 127 -3.64 -4.48 10.03
CA LEU A 127 -2.53 -4.47 9.09
C LEU A 127 -1.43 -3.47 9.49
N LEU A 128 -1.80 -2.28 9.97
CA LEU A 128 -0.82 -1.30 10.43
C LEU A 128 -0.12 -1.75 11.73
N SER A 129 -0.81 -2.45 12.62
CA SER A 129 -0.23 -2.92 13.89
C SER A 129 0.84 -4.00 13.71
N ILE A 130 0.82 -4.77 12.61
CA ILE A 130 1.82 -5.79 12.32
C ILE A 130 3.08 -5.26 11.63
N CYS A 131 3.15 -3.95 11.33
CA CYS A 131 4.23 -3.29 10.58
C CYS A 131 5.01 -2.27 11.45
N PRO A 132 5.82 -2.71 12.42
CA PRO A 132 6.39 -1.81 13.44
C PRO A 132 7.42 -0.80 12.91
N VAL A 133 8.04 -1.05 11.75
CA VAL A 133 9.10 -0.22 11.16
C VAL A 133 8.65 0.52 9.90
N LEU A 134 7.33 0.68 9.71
CA LEU A 134 6.76 1.27 8.51
C LEU A 134 7.19 2.75 8.34
N GLU A 135 7.81 3.07 7.21
CA GLU A 135 8.31 4.42 6.90
C GLU A 135 7.45 5.12 5.84
N GLU A 136 6.82 4.37 4.94
CA GLU A 136 5.99 4.88 3.84
C GLU A 136 4.67 4.12 3.71
N LEU A 137 3.57 4.86 3.66
CA LEU A 137 2.21 4.33 3.53
C LEU A 137 1.45 5.09 2.44
N ASN A 138 0.95 4.37 1.46
CA ASN A 138 0.11 4.90 0.39
C ASN A 138 -1.24 4.16 0.42
N ILE A 139 -2.35 4.88 0.57
CA ILE A 139 -3.69 4.28 0.57
C ILE A 139 -4.55 4.95 -0.50
N GLY A 140 -5.03 4.15 -1.45
CA GLY A 140 -5.68 4.60 -2.68
C GLY A 140 -7.19 4.37 -2.77
N ASN A 141 -7.71 3.39 -2.04
CA ASN A 141 -9.13 3.07 -2.01
C ASN A 141 -9.55 2.99 -0.54
N MET A 142 -10.58 3.75 -0.18
CA MET A 142 -11.14 3.85 1.17
C MET A 142 -12.68 3.85 1.13
N ASP A 143 -13.26 3.42 0.01
CA ASP A 143 -14.70 3.59 -0.24
C ASP A 143 -15.55 2.71 0.68
N ASP A 144 -14.99 1.59 1.16
CA ASP A 144 -15.67 0.63 2.03
C ASP A 144 -15.62 1.00 3.53
N LEU A 145 -14.94 2.09 3.91
CA LEU A 145 -14.74 2.48 5.33
C LEU A 145 -15.62 3.67 5.72
N GLN A 146 -16.24 3.63 6.89
CA GLN A 146 -16.96 4.78 7.46
C GLN A 146 -16.05 5.69 8.31
N GLU A 147 -15.09 5.10 9.01
CA GLU A 147 -14.05 5.81 9.73
C GLU A 147 -12.72 5.04 9.66
N PHE A 148 -11.60 5.75 9.73
CA PHE A 148 -10.30 5.11 9.88
C PHE A 148 -9.33 5.97 10.70
N SER A 149 -8.26 5.33 11.19
CA SER A 149 -7.14 6.02 11.82
C SER A 149 -5.80 5.60 11.21
N VAL A 150 -4.85 6.52 11.16
CA VAL A 150 -3.45 6.21 10.81
C VAL A 150 -2.62 6.70 11.98
N ILE A 151 -2.29 5.77 12.87
CA ILE A 151 -1.50 6.02 14.08
C ILE A 151 -0.20 5.21 13.97
N VAL A 152 0.78 5.77 13.27
CA VAL A 152 2.03 5.10 12.94
C VAL A 152 3.21 6.04 13.25
N PRO A 153 3.83 5.93 14.44
CA PRO A 153 4.82 6.90 14.90
C PRO A 153 6.14 6.85 14.10
N THR A 154 6.42 5.75 13.39
CA THR A 154 7.59 5.56 12.52
C THR A 154 7.42 6.14 11.13
N LEU A 155 6.20 6.53 10.75
CA LEU A 155 5.86 6.91 9.39
C LEU A 155 6.48 8.26 9.01
N ARG A 156 7.15 8.29 7.85
CA ARG A 156 7.86 9.46 7.30
C ARG A 156 7.18 9.99 6.03
N ARG A 157 6.49 9.12 5.29
CA ARG A 157 5.76 9.48 4.07
C ARG A 157 4.35 8.89 4.11
N LEU A 158 3.36 9.73 3.86
CA LEU A 158 1.95 9.32 3.82
C LEU A 158 1.30 9.91 2.57
N SER A 159 0.63 9.06 1.79
CA SER A 159 -0.25 9.46 0.70
C SER A 159 -1.64 8.87 0.90
N LEU A 160 -2.66 9.72 0.89
CA LEU A 160 -4.06 9.34 1.00
C LEU A 160 -4.83 9.88 -0.21
N LEU A 161 -5.50 8.98 -0.92
CA LEU A 161 -6.45 9.30 -1.97
C LEU A 161 -7.84 8.89 -1.46
N ILE A 162 -8.73 9.86 -1.34
CA ILE A 162 -10.11 9.67 -0.88
C ILE A 162 -11.03 10.11 -2.02
N SER A 163 -11.80 9.15 -2.54
CA SER A 163 -12.71 9.37 -3.65
C SER A 163 -13.97 10.12 -3.19
N ASN A 164 -14.65 10.79 -4.12
CA ASN A 164 -15.95 11.40 -3.88
C ASN A 164 -17.09 10.38 -3.69
N TYR A 165 -16.83 9.09 -3.91
CA TYR A 165 -17.77 8.00 -3.64
C TYR A 165 -17.66 7.45 -2.22
N SER A 166 -16.65 7.90 -1.46
CA SER A 166 -16.41 7.43 -0.10
C SER A 166 -17.51 7.87 0.85
N LEU A 167 -17.97 6.95 1.70
CA LEU A 167 -18.96 7.20 2.76
C LEU A 167 -18.28 7.58 4.10
N LEU A 168 -17.03 8.02 4.05
CA LEU A 168 -16.26 8.38 5.24
C LEU A 168 -16.88 9.55 6.00
N ASN A 169 -17.23 9.31 7.26
CA ASN A 169 -17.71 10.32 8.20
C ASN A 169 -16.57 11.12 8.84
N GLY A 170 -15.38 10.50 8.93
CA GLY A 170 -14.19 11.14 9.48
C GLY A 170 -12.99 10.21 9.54
N TYR A 171 -11.82 10.79 9.73
CA TYR A 171 -10.58 10.05 9.87
C TYR A 171 -9.62 10.73 10.83
N VAL A 172 -8.73 9.93 11.44
CA VAL A 172 -7.72 10.42 12.39
C VAL A 172 -6.33 10.16 11.83
N ILE A 173 -5.48 11.18 11.78
CA ILE A 173 -4.07 11.03 11.40
C ILE A 173 -3.21 11.49 12.57
N ASP A 174 -2.42 10.57 13.12
CA ASP A 174 -1.48 10.83 14.22
C ASP A 174 -0.12 10.17 13.93
N THR A 175 0.71 10.90 13.19
CA THR A 175 2.02 10.43 12.69
C THR A 175 3.08 11.52 12.91
N PRO A 176 3.61 11.67 14.14
CA PRO A 176 4.46 12.82 14.52
C PRO A 176 5.82 12.88 13.79
N SER A 177 6.29 11.76 13.24
CA SER A 177 7.55 11.67 12.49
C SER A 177 7.40 11.97 11.00
N LEU A 178 6.20 12.37 10.55
CA LEU A 178 5.91 12.55 9.13
C LEU A 178 6.73 13.70 8.53
N GLU A 179 7.37 13.44 7.39
CA GLU A 179 8.20 14.39 6.65
C GLU A 179 7.57 14.80 5.31
N TYR A 180 6.77 13.92 4.72
CA TYR A 180 6.03 14.16 3.48
C TYR A 180 4.57 13.73 3.64
N PHE A 181 3.64 14.58 3.24
CA PHE A 181 2.21 14.33 3.30
C PHE A 181 1.54 14.64 1.96
N ARG A 182 0.79 13.70 1.40
CA ARG A 182 -0.10 13.93 0.25
C ARG A 182 -1.52 13.55 0.65
N LEU A 183 -2.44 14.48 0.50
CA LEU A 183 -3.86 14.29 0.74
C LEU A 183 -4.65 14.78 -0.47
N GLU A 184 -5.39 13.87 -1.07
CA GLU A 184 -6.41 14.17 -2.08
C GLU A 184 -7.76 13.77 -1.50
N ASP A 185 -8.50 14.75 -0.98
CA ASP A 185 -9.79 14.54 -0.33
C ASP A 185 -10.92 15.12 -1.19
N ARG A 186 -11.54 14.24 -1.96
CA ARG A 186 -12.60 14.60 -2.90
C ARG A 186 -14.01 14.47 -2.31
N ILE A 187 -14.14 14.26 -1.00
CA ILE A 187 -15.45 14.20 -0.36
C ILE A 187 -16.08 15.60 -0.37
N ASP A 188 -17.27 15.69 -0.96
CA ASP A 188 -18.07 16.92 -1.03
C ASP A 188 -19.08 17.05 0.13
N THR A 189 -19.34 15.95 0.85
CA THR A 189 -20.20 15.92 2.03
C THR A 189 -19.45 16.29 3.32
N ALA A 190 -20.22 16.72 4.32
CA ALA A 190 -19.66 17.12 5.60
C ALA A 190 -19.03 15.93 6.35
N HIS A 191 -17.70 15.87 6.38
CA HIS A 191 -16.91 14.92 7.16
C HIS A 191 -15.98 15.66 8.13
N LYS A 192 -15.51 14.98 9.18
CA LYS A 192 -14.73 15.61 10.27
C LYS A 192 -13.34 14.99 10.40
N PRO A 193 -12.36 15.46 9.60
CA PRO A 193 -11.00 14.99 9.73
C PRO A 193 -10.37 15.51 11.04
N LYS A 194 -9.60 14.65 11.69
CA LYS A 194 -8.85 14.94 12.92
C LYS A 194 -7.38 14.68 12.67
N ILE A 195 -6.70 15.70 12.19
CA ILE A 195 -5.27 15.64 11.87
C ILE A 195 -4.50 16.20 13.07
N ARG A 196 -3.64 15.40 13.68
CA ARG A 196 -2.76 15.83 14.78
C ARG A 196 -1.55 16.59 14.25
N SER A 197 -0.84 17.26 15.16
CA SER A 197 0.34 18.06 14.83
C SER A 197 1.44 17.20 14.19
N MET A 198 2.00 17.67 13.07
CA MET A 198 3.11 17.03 12.34
C MET A 198 4.36 17.92 12.45
N PRO A 199 5.10 17.88 13.56
CA PRO A 199 6.18 18.82 13.83
C PRO A 199 7.40 18.70 12.90
N ASN A 200 7.56 17.55 12.21
CA ASN A 200 8.71 17.27 11.34
C ASN A 200 8.39 17.39 9.85
N LEU A 201 7.19 17.87 9.50
CA LEU A 201 6.71 17.90 8.13
C LEU A 201 7.54 18.89 7.29
N LYS A 202 8.07 18.41 6.16
CA LYS A 202 8.89 19.21 5.25
C LYS A 202 8.10 19.62 4.02
N GLU A 203 7.28 18.72 3.51
CA GLU A 203 6.53 18.89 2.27
C GLU A 203 5.13 18.35 2.41
N ALA A 204 4.15 19.11 1.92
CA ALA A 204 2.76 18.72 1.89
C ALA A 204 2.11 19.08 0.55
N TYR A 205 1.36 18.13 -0.01
CA TYR A 205 0.42 18.33 -1.10
C TYR A 205 -0.99 18.09 -0.56
N VAL A 206 -1.87 19.04 -0.76
CA VAL A 206 -3.25 18.97 -0.27
C VAL A 206 -4.17 19.46 -1.37
N GLU A 207 -5.05 18.59 -1.83
CA GLU A 207 -6.10 18.88 -2.80
C GLU A 207 -7.43 18.50 -2.19
N VAL A 208 -8.30 19.48 -1.93
CA VAL A 208 -9.56 19.22 -1.22
C VAL A 208 -10.75 20.00 -1.74
N VAL A 209 -11.93 19.39 -1.58
CA VAL A 209 -13.20 19.95 -2.06
C VAL A 209 -13.96 20.70 -0.95
N SER A 210 -14.16 20.09 0.22
CA SER A 210 -15.12 20.62 1.22
C SER A 210 -14.62 20.79 2.66
N PHE A 211 -13.49 20.18 3.05
CA PHE A 211 -13.10 20.13 4.47
C PHE A 211 -12.43 21.42 4.96
N ASP A 212 -12.56 21.73 6.26
CA ASP A 212 -12.00 22.95 6.87
C ASP A 212 -10.47 22.98 6.83
N LEU A 213 -9.93 23.65 5.81
CA LEU A 213 -8.50 23.92 5.65
C LEU A 213 -7.87 24.56 6.89
N LYS A 214 -8.62 25.35 7.68
CA LYS A 214 -8.06 25.98 8.91
C LYS A 214 -7.69 24.94 9.96
N SER A 215 -8.40 23.82 10.01
CA SER A 215 -8.07 22.72 10.91
C SER A 215 -6.76 22.06 10.50
N LEU A 216 -6.57 21.77 9.20
CA LEU A 216 -5.34 21.18 8.68
C LEU A 216 -4.15 22.12 8.85
N ILE A 217 -4.29 23.41 8.50
CA ILE A 217 -3.19 24.40 8.58
C ILE A 217 -2.64 24.49 10.00
N ARG A 218 -3.48 24.36 11.04
CA ARG A 218 -3.03 24.32 12.44
C ARG A 218 -2.18 23.10 12.78
N SER A 219 -2.32 22.02 12.03
CA SER A 219 -1.61 20.75 12.27
C SER A 219 -0.31 20.62 11.48
N ILE A 220 -0.14 21.37 10.39
CA ILE A 220 1.03 21.29 9.49
C ILE A 220 1.96 22.51 9.58
N THR A 221 2.04 23.15 10.75
CA THR A 221 2.76 24.42 10.96
C THR A 221 4.27 24.40 10.65
N SER A 222 4.89 23.22 10.61
CA SER A 222 6.32 23.04 10.33
C SER A 222 6.68 22.97 8.84
N VAL A 223 5.66 22.87 7.96
CA VAL A 223 5.84 22.59 6.53
C VAL A 223 6.68 23.66 5.83
N LYS A 224 7.65 23.23 5.01
CA LYS A 224 8.51 24.14 4.22
C LYS A 224 8.00 24.34 2.80
N ARG A 225 7.41 23.30 2.22
CA ARG A 225 6.78 23.33 0.88
C ARG A 225 5.34 22.86 1.00
N LEU A 226 4.41 23.76 0.74
CA LEU A 226 2.98 23.46 0.77
C LEU A 226 2.39 23.77 -0.61
N THR A 227 1.81 22.76 -1.23
CA THR A 227 0.98 22.90 -2.43
C THR A 227 -0.47 22.71 -2.02
N LEU A 228 -1.30 23.73 -2.27
CA LEU A 228 -2.75 23.67 -2.07
C LEU A 228 -3.42 23.75 -3.44
N CYS A 229 -4.19 22.71 -3.77
CA CYS A 229 -5.09 22.70 -4.92
C CYS A 229 -6.52 22.80 -4.39
N SER A 230 -7.30 23.72 -4.93
CA SER A 230 -8.75 23.78 -4.72
C SER A 230 -9.38 23.71 -6.11
N GLU A 231 -10.33 22.81 -6.30
CA GLU A 231 -11.26 22.89 -7.43
C GLU A 231 -12.26 24.04 -7.23
#